data_AF-A0A7Y5D727-F1
#
_entry.id   AF-A0A7Y5D727-F1
#
_cell.length_a   1.000
_cell.length_b   1.000
_cell.length_c   1.000
_cell.angle_alpha   90.00
_cell.angle_beta   90.00
_cell.angle_gamma   90.00
#
_symmetry.space_group_name_H-M   'P 1'
#
loop_
_entity.id
_entity.type
_entity.pdbx_description
1 polymer ?
#
loop_
_entity_poly.entity_id
_entity_poly.type
_entity_poly.pdbx_seq_one_letter_code
_entity_poly.pdbx_strand_id
1 'polypeptide(L)'
;MATPVPAAAATPPTLSTQAQALVTTFNASLTADQQTNFSNALQNSPALINQINTAVAAGELRAFALLPVGTNAGGQFNPTSGTMELPATSMTTPASPPGARFNPAELTFVLGHETQHAINRPTTAAALATLSTDVNRIGQSATAVHDYTAPLSTMLAVNRNDEATAHIGGFNATVGMVRSTNPTPSLEDIYRASPGRMGDFITVTPGTPATPGTPATGTTPAVPATAATPDTYALRAGLTLNADMSMTPNATNTAAMGTHYFDQSAASARLGHNGDSNYQNYYATNLVSFVAQVERANAPTHTAAGLTPQLTLNMTALGVTEAQLERNGLNLGAAAGRQPYFDSSTTPPTAGNLDHTITTHAHVPVTMPNALPTVQAPVEQQTHPAVRQAMDAIDRSPNIPADAFGPDRQRVATGVALHAAAQQITPDHVVLNDRRTDLIAVQGALTDPGARMSTPLPVAEAAKTDLGAAQQKLDTLQPAQNEQLARNLSAQQDKPVQEASGPSR
;
A
#
# COMPACT_ATOMS: atom_id res chain seq x y z
N MET A 1 31.37 -31.96 41.75
CA MET A 1 30.58 -31.01 40.95
C MET A 1 31.00 -31.19 39.51
N ALA A 2 30.14 -31.75 38.66
CA ALA A 2 30.43 -31.93 37.25
C ALA A 2 30.27 -30.60 36.53
N THR A 3 31.32 -30.14 35.85
CA THR A 3 31.26 -29.02 34.92
C THR A 3 30.23 -29.32 33.81
N PRO A 4 29.34 -28.39 33.44
CA PRO A 4 28.45 -28.60 32.32
C PRO A 4 29.29 -28.73 31.04
N VAL A 5 29.04 -29.79 30.28
CA VAL A 5 29.56 -29.93 28.91
C VAL A 5 28.93 -28.80 28.08
N PRO A 6 29.71 -27.96 27.38
CA PRO A 6 29.13 -26.96 26.49
C PRO A 6 28.32 -27.67 25.41
N ALA A 7 27.07 -27.25 25.23
CA ALA A 7 26.27 -27.70 24.09
C ALA A 7 27.06 -27.41 22.80
N ALA A 8 27.21 -28.42 21.93
CA ALA A 8 27.82 -28.24 20.63
C ALA A 8 27.12 -27.09 19.90
N ALA A 9 27.89 -26.10 19.41
CA ALA A 9 27.34 -25.01 18.63
C ALA A 9 26.59 -25.59 17.43
N ALA A 10 25.29 -25.28 17.32
CA ALA A 10 24.49 -25.71 16.19
C ALA A 10 25.13 -25.20 14.88
N THR A 11 25.20 -26.06 13.87
CA THR A 11 25.67 -25.67 12.54
C THR A 11 24.85 -24.47 12.05
N PRO A 12 25.49 -23.41 11.51
CA PRO A 12 24.75 -22.28 10.96
C PRO A 12 23.73 -22.74 9.91
N PRO A 13 22.53 -22.14 9.87
CA PRO A 13 21.52 -22.51 8.89
C PRO A 13 22.01 -22.18 7.48
N THR A 14 21.64 -23.02 6.52
CA THR A 14 21.85 -22.78 5.09
C THR A 14 20.49 -22.57 4.41
N LEU A 15 20.50 -21.93 3.24
CA LEU A 15 19.30 -21.85 2.40
C LEU A 15 18.81 -23.27 2.08
N SER A 16 17.50 -23.47 2.12
CA SER A 16 16.85 -24.68 1.64
C SER A 16 17.07 -24.82 0.13
N THR A 17 16.90 -26.01 -0.43
CA THR A 17 17.01 -26.22 -1.88
C THR A 17 16.09 -25.31 -2.67
N GLN A 18 14.86 -25.08 -2.18
CA GLN A 18 13.90 -24.18 -2.82
C GLN A 18 14.35 -22.72 -2.73
N ALA A 19 14.77 -22.26 -1.55
CA ALA A 19 15.25 -20.88 -1.37
C ALA A 19 16.52 -20.61 -2.19
N GLN A 20 17.43 -21.59 -2.24
CA GLN A 20 18.64 -21.53 -3.06
C GLN A 20 18.30 -21.41 -4.56
N ALA A 21 17.26 -22.09 -5.03
CA ALA A 21 16.81 -21.97 -6.42
C ALA A 21 16.35 -20.54 -6.75
N LEU A 22 15.54 -19.92 -5.87
CA LEU A 22 15.09 -18.53 -6.05
C LEU A 22 16.27 -17.55 -6.08
N VAL A 23 17.21 -17.69 -5.14
CA VAL A 23 18.43 -16.88 -5.06
C VAL A 23 19.29 -17.06 -6.32
N THR A 24 19.40 -18.29 -6.82
CA THR A 24 20.18 -18.60 -8.05
C THR A 24 19.56 -17.93 -9.27
N THR A 25 18.23 -18.00 -9.41
CA THR A 25 17.51 -17.32 -10.50
C THR A 25 17.72 -15.81 -10.46
N PHE A 26 17.64 -15.20 -9.27
CA PHE A 26 17.84 -13.77 -9.13
C PHE A 26 19.27 -13.35 -9.40
N ASN A 27 20.26 -14.07 -8.87
CA ASN A 27 21.67 -13.79 -9.12
C ASN A 27 22.02 -13.77 -10.62
N ALA A 28 21.37 -14.60 -11.44
CA ALA A 28 21.57 -14.58 -12.89
C ALA A 28 21.14 -13.27 -13.57
N SER A 29 20.30 -12.46 -12.92
CA SER A 29 19.87 -11.13 -13.39
C SER A 29 20.74 -9.96 -12.88
N LEU A 30 21.66 -10.23 -11.95
CA LEU A 30 22.46 -9.23 -11.27
C LEU A 30 23.85 -9.09 -11.91
N THR A 31 24.47 -7.92 -11.76
CA THR A 31 25.91 -7.73 -12.04
C THR A 31 26.77 -8.47 -11.00
N ALA A 32 28.04 -8.73 -11.29
CA ALA A 32 28.92 -9.47 -10.37
C ALA A 32 29.06 -8.81 -8.98
N ASP A 33 29.11 -7.48 -8.93
CA ASP A 33 29.13 -6.72 -7.67
C ASP A 33 27.82 -6.88 -6.90
N GLN A 34 26.67 -6.74 -7.57
CA GLN A 34 25.36 -6.96 -6.96
C GLN A 34 25.17 -8.38 -6.45
N GLN A 35 25.60 -9.39 -7.22
CA GLN A 35 25.57 -10.79 -6.79
C GLN A 35 26.39 -10.98 -5.52
N THR A 36 27.57 -10.35 -5.44
CA THR A 36 28.45 -10.43 -4.27
C THR A 36 27.79 -9.79 -3.06
N ASN A 37 27.26 -8.57 -3.19
CA ASN A 37 26.64 -7.83 -2.10
C ASN A 37 25.35 -8.51 -1.59
N PHE A 38 24.50 -8.98 -2.50
CA PHE A 38 23.30 -9.76 -2.17
C PHE A 38 23.67 -11.07 -1.47
N SER A 39 24.60 -11.85 -2.03
CA SER A 39 25.01 -13.13 -1.44
C SER A 39 25.65 -12.94 -0.06
N ASN A 40 26.43 -11.88 0.15
CA ASN A 40 27.02 -11.55 1.44
C ASN A 40 25.97 -11.17 2.48
N ALA A 41 24.94 -10.41 2.10
CA ALA A 41 23.84 -10.05 3.00
C ALA A 41 23.11 -11.29 3.54
N LEU A 42 22.93 -12.31 2.68
CA LEU A 42 22.34 -13.60 3.05
C LEU A 42 23.27 -14.43 3.94
N GLN A 43 24.50 -14.67 3.48
CA GLN A 43 25.44 -15.59 4.14
C GLN A 43 25.87 -15.11 5.52
N ASN A 44 25.95 -13.79 5.72
CA ASN A 44 26.37 -13.23 6.98
C ASN A 44 25.25 -13.18 8.02
N SER A 45 23.99 -13.46 7.67
CA SER A 45 22.87 -13.43 8.62
C SER A 45 22.13 -14.77 8.72
N PRO A 46 22.48 -15.62 9.71
CA PRO A 46 21.70 -16.82 10.03
C PRO A 46 20.21 -16.57 10.26
N ALA A 47 19.86 -15.43 10.86
CA ALA A 47 18.47 -15.05 11.10
C ALA A 47 17.72 -14.80 9.78
N LEU A 48 18.34 -14.10 8.83
CA LEU A 48 17.76 -13.85 7.52
C LEU A 48 17.57 -15.15 6.72
N ILE A 49 18.55 -16.06 6.75
CA ILE A 49 18.43 -17.38 6.11
C ILE A 49 17.21 -18.14 6.65
N ASN A 50 17.02 -18.15 7.97
CA ASN A 50 15.87 -18.81 8.58
C ASN A 50 14.54 -18.17 8.18
N GLN A 51 14.48 -16.83 8.13
CA GLN A 51 13.28 -16.11 7.67
C GLN A 51 12.96 -16.47 6.21
N ILE A 52 13.94 -16.43 5.31
CA ILE A 52 13.75 -16.75 3.89
C ILE A 52 13.30 -18.20 3.74
N ASN A 53 13.95 -19.14 4.42
CA ASN A 53 13.55 -20.54 4.39
C ASN A 53 12.11 -20.74 4.86
N THR A 54 11.69 -20.01 5.90
CA THR A 54 10.32 -20.05 6.43
C THR A 54 9.32 -19.52 5.40
N ALA A 55 9.59 -18.34 4.81
CA ALA A 55 8.72 -17.72 3.83
C ALA A 55 8.58 -18.56 2.55
N VAL A 56 9.68 -19.16 2.08
CA VAL A 56 9.69 -20.05 0.92
C VAL A 56 8.98 -21.37 1.21
N ALA A 57 9.20 -21.97 2.38
CA ALA A 57 8.52 -23.20 2.78
C ALA A 57 7.00 -23.01 2.92
N ALA A 58 6.55 -21.84 3.35
CA ALA A 58 5.15 -21.46 3.38
C ALA A 58 4.56 -21.15 1.97
N GLY A 59 5.40 -21.06 0.94
CA GLY A 59 4.99 -20.69 -0.42
C GLY A 59 4.64 -19.21 -0.58
N GLU A 60 5.08 -18.35 0.34
CA GLU A 60 4.75 -16.92 0.35
C GLU A 60 5.84 -16.05 -0.26
N LEU A 61 7.11 -16.46 -0.15
CA LEU A 61 8.20 -15.91 -0.96
C LEU A 61 8.45 -16.84 -2.15
N ARG A 62 8.22 -16.32 -3.35
CA ARG A 62 8.21 -17.09 -4.61
C ARG A 62 9.24 -16.62 -5.62
N ALA A 63 9.71 -15.39 -5.51
CA ALA A 63 10.72 -14.83 -6.40
C ALA A 63 11.44 -13.63 -5.77
N PHE A 64 12.58 -13.27 -6.36
CA PHE A 64 13.20 -11.96 -6.18
C PHE A 64 13.28 -11.25 -7.54
N ALA A 65 13.17 -9.93 -7.55
CA ALA A 65 13.31 -9.11 -8.75
C ALA A 65 13.96 -7.75 -8.45
N LEU A 66 14.41 -7.08 -9.51
CA LEU A 66 14.85 -5.69 -9.41
C LEU A 66 13.65 -4.76 -9.52
N LEU A 67 13.63 -3.72 -8.69
CA LEU A 67 12.69 -2.61 -8.86
C LEU A 67 12.98 -1.84 -10.15
N PRO A 68 11.94 -1.32 -10.82
CA PRO A 68 12.11 -0.39 -11.93
C PRO A 68 12.97 0.81 -11.53
N VAL A 69 13.83 1.25 -12.46
CA VAL A 69 14.68 2.43 -12.26
C VAL A 69 13.81 3.66 -11.95
N GLY A 70 14.20 4.43 -10.93
CA GLY A 70 13.46 5.62 -10.48
C GLY A 70 12.40 5.34 -9.40
N THR A 71 12.26 4.09 -8.96
CA THR A 71 11.44 3.76 -7.78
C THR A 71 12.15 4.21 -6.51
N ASN A 72 11.48 5.02 -5.68
CA ASN A 72 12.01 5.55 -4.43
C ASN A 72 11.67 4.63 -3.23
N ALA A 73 12.16 3.39 -3.26
CA ALA A 73 11.98 2.41 -2.19
C ALA A 73 13.34 1.80 -1.80
N GLY A 74 13.53 1.46 -0.52
CA GLY A 74 14.66 0.67 -0.02
C GLY A 74 14.56 -0.80 -0.41
N GLY A 75 13.32 -1.31 -0.47
CA GLY A 75 12.90 -2.63 -0.92
C GLY A 75 11.38 -2.70 -0.83
N GLN A 76 10.78 -3.77 -1.38
CA GLN A 76 9.36 -4.05 -1.19
C GLN A 76 9.01 -5.52 -1.42
N PHE A 77 8.05 -6.05 -0.67
CA PHE A 77 7.43 -7.35 -0.94
C PHE A 77 6.08 -7.18 -1.66
N ASN A 78 5.94 -7.77 -2.85
CA ASN A 78 4.69 -7.81 -3.60
C ASN A 78 3.82 -9.00 -3.12
N PRO A 79 2.68 -8.75 -2.43
CA PRO A 79 1.85 -9.82 -1.87
C PRO A 79 1.12 -10.66 -2.92
N THR A 80 0.85 -10.11 -4.11
CA THR A 80 0.17 -10.78 -5.21
C THR A 80 1.07 -11.82 -5.87
N SER A 81 2.26 -11.39 -6.29
CA SER A 81 3.21 -12.27 -6.97
C SER A 81 4.05 -13.09 -5.99
N GLY A 82 4.12 -12.69 -4.72
CA GLY A 82 5.06 -13.24 -3.73
C GLY A 82 6.50 -12.90 -4.08
N THR A 83 6.75 -11.72 -4.68
CA THR A 83 8.08 -11.31 -5.15
C THR A 83 8.69 -10.29 -4.19
N MET A 84 9.93 -10.53 -3.76
CA MET A 84 10.75 -9.53 -3.09
C MET A 84 11.49 -8.68 -4.13
N GLU A 85 11.23 -7.38 -4.14
CA GLU A 85 11.75 -6.46 -5.13
C GLU A 85 12.74 -5.49 -4.47
N LEU A 86 13.94 -5.40 -5.04
CA LEU A 86 15.03 -4.59 -4.48
C LEU A 86 15.53 -3.59 -5.52
N PRO A 87 15.83 -2.34 -5.14
CA PRO A 87 16.44 -1.40 -6.05
C PRO A 87 17.87 -1.86 -6.35
N ALA A 88 18.26 -1.84 -7.63
CA ALA A 88 19.61 -2.23 -8.05
C ALA A 88 20.71 -1.46 -7.29
N THR A 89 20.45 -0.20 -6.97
CA THR A 89 21.34 0.70 -6.23
C THR A 89 21.61 0.26 -4.79
N SER A 90 20.70 -0.48 -4.15
CA SER A 90 20.91 -1.02 -2.80
C SER A 90 21.99 -2.11 -2.75
N MET A 91 22.37 -2.66 -3.91
CA MET A 91 23.33 -3.76 -4.02
C MET A 91 24.60 -3.37 -4.78
N THR A 92 24.81 -2.08 -5.09
CA THR A 92 25.93 -1.61 -5.92
C THR A 92 26.99 -0.84 -5.13
N THR A 93 28.27 -1.04 -5.49
CA THR A 93 29.45 -0.36 -4.98
C THR A 93 30.19 0.42 -6.09
N PRO A 94 30.58 1.70 -5.87
CA PRO A 94 30.20 2.54 -4.74
C PRO A 94 28.70 2.84 -4.77
N ALA A 95 28.10 3.12 -3.61
CA ALA A 95 26.68 3.46 -3.59
C ALA A 95 26.46 4.79 -4.35
N SER A 96 25.26 4.96 -4.88
CA SER A 96 24.84 6.19 -5.57
C SER A 96 24.04 7.08 -4.61
N PRO A 97 24.27 8.41 -4.58
CA PRO A 97 25.19 9.20 -5.42
C PRO A 97 26.68 9.04 -5.03
N PRO A 98 27.63 9.43 -5.93
CA PRO A 98 29.07 9.31 -5.69
C PRO A 98 29.49 9.92 -4.34
N GLY A 99 30.08 9.09 -3.47
CA GLY A 99 30.42 9.44 -2.09
C GLY A 99 29.62 8.66 -1.04
N ALA A 100 28.48 8.09 -1.42
CA ALA A 100 27.76 7.13 -0.59
C ALA A 100 28.50 5.78 -0.53
N ARG A 101 28.46 5.12 0.63
CA ARG A 101 28.99 3.75 0.80
C ARG A 101 27.83 2.77 0.80
N PHE A 102 27.99 1.64 0.10
CA PHE A 102 27.11 0.50 0.27
C PHE A 102 27.12 0.10 1.75
N ASN A 103 25.94 0.02 2.36
CA ASN A 103 25.79 -0.44 3.74
C ASN A 103 25.20 -1.86 3.73
N PRO A 104 26.00 -2.90 4.00
CA PRO A 104 25.50 -4.28 4.05
C PRO A 104 24.44 -4.48 5.13
N ALA A 105 24.52 -3.74 6.24
CA ALA A 105 23.52 -3.82 7.31
C ALA A 105 22.15 -3.31 6.88
N GLU A 106 22.13 -2.27 6.02
CA GLU A 106 20.90 -1.73 5.46
C GLU A 106 20.23 -2.76 4.54
N LEU A 107 21.00 -3.34 3.61
CA LEU A 107 20.47 -4.39 2.74
C LEU A 107 19.97 -5.60 3.54
N THR A 108 20.72 -6.07 4.53
CA THR A 108 20.29 -7.17 5.40
C THR A 108 19.04 -6.82 6.21
N PHE A 109 18.92 -5.59 6.69
CA PHE A 109 17.73 -5.12 7.40
C PHE A 109 16.50 -5.17 6.50
N VAL A 110 16.57 -4.52 5.33
CA VAL A 110 15.49 -4.47 4.33
C VAL A 110 15.07 -5.88 3.94
N LEU A 111 16.01 -6.76 3.62
CA LEU A 111 15.70 -8.16 3.28
C LEU A 111 14.96 -8.87 4.41
N GLY A 112 15.35 -8.65 5.67
CA GLY A 112 14.66 -9.24 6.82
C GLY A 112 13.26 -8.67 7.02
N HIS A 113 13.10 -7.36 6.83
CA HIS A 113 11.83 -6.66 6.91
C HIS A 113 10.84 -7.16 5.85
N GLU A 114 11.24 -7.13 4.59
CA GLU A 114 10.39 -7.56 3.46
C GLU A 114 10.10 -9.06 3.49
N THR A 115 11.04 -9.89 3.98
CA THR A 115 10.78 -11.33 4.15
C THR A 115 9.72 -11.58 5.21
N GLN A 116 9.71 -10.76 6.27
CA GLN A 116 8.72 -10.90 7.34
C GLN A 116 7.32 -10.49 6.88
N HIS A 117 7.18 -9.53 5.95
CA HIS A 117 5.89 -9.30 5.26
C HIS A 117 5.40 -10.55 4.51
N ALA A 118 6.30 -11.27 3.83
CA ALA A 118 5.95 -12.54 3.20
C ALA A 118 5.44 -13.58 4.22
N ILE A 119 6.09 -13.68 5.38
CA ILE A 119 5.65 -14.57 6.48
C ILE A 119 4.28 -14.15 7.03
N ASN A 120 4.02 -12.85 7.10
CA ASN A 120 2.78 -12.29 7.63
C ASN A 120 1.60 -12.34 6.63
N ARG A 121 1.88 -12.57 5.34
CA ARG A 121 0.89 -12.51 4.25
C ARG A 121 -0.39 -13.32 4.49
N PRO A 122 -0.37 -14.56 5.02
CA PRO A 122 -1.62 -15.29 5.33
C PRO A 122 -2.53 -14.52 6.30
N THR A 123 -1.95 -13.89 7.31
CA THR A 123 -2.68 -13.13 8.33
C THR A 123 -3.28 -11.86 7.73
N THR A 124 -2.49 -11.10 6.97
CA THR A 124 -2.96 -9.86 6.32
C THR A 124 -4.01 -10.15 5.26
N ALA A 125 -3.85 -11.22 4.48
CA ALA A 125 -4.84 -11.65 3.49
C ALA A 125 -6.18 -12.08 4.12
N ALA A 126 -6.15 -12.79 5.25
CA ALA A 126 -7.35 -13.18 5.98
C ALA A 126 -8.09 -11.96 6.58
N ALA A 127 -7.34 -11.00 7.13
CA ALA A 127 -7.90 -9.75 7.64
C ALA A 127 -8.54 -8.92 6.51
N LEU A 128 -7.87 -8.85 5.36
CA LEU A 128 -8.39 -8.17 4.18
C LEU A 128 -9.68 -8.83 3.64
N ALA A 129 -9.75 -10.15 3.61
CA ALA A 129 -10.97 -10.87 3.22
C ALA A 129 -12.14 -10.58 4.18
N THR A 130 -11.84 -10.47 5.48
CA THR A 130 -12.83 -10.10 6.51
C THR A 130 -13.31 -8.67 6.30
N LEU A 131 -12.39 -7.72 6.12
CA LEU A 131 -12.71 -6.32 5.78
C LEU A 131 -13.61 -6.25 4.54
N SER A 132 -13.25 -6.97 3.47
CA SER A 132 -14.04 -6.99 2.24
C SER A 132 -15.47 -7.46 2.49
N THR A 133 -15.63 -8.52 3.28
CA THR A 133 -16.95 -9.05 3.66
C THR A 133 -17.75 -8.03 4.46
N ASP A 134 -17.15 -7.39 5.46
CA ASP A 134 -17.83 -6.42 6.32
C ASP A 134 -18.22 -5.14 5.59
N VAL A 135 -17.31 -4.58 4.77
CA VAL A 135 -17.59 -3.39 3.98
C VAL A 135 -18.72 -3.65 2.99
N ASN A 136 -18.71 -4.79 2.28
CA ASN A 136 -19.80 -5.15 1.37
C ASN A 136 -21.12 -5.36 2.12
N ARG A 137 -21.10 -6.03 3.27
CA ARG A 137 -22.30 -6.24 4.10
C ARG A 137 -22.91 -4.92 4.56
N ILE A 138 -22.09 -3.96 5.00
CA ILE A 138 -22.55 -2.62 5.41
C ILE A 138 -23.09 -1.88 4.19
N GLY A 139 -22.33 -1.83 3.09
CA GLY A 139 -22.71 -1.09 1.89
C GLY A 139 -23.91 -1.64 1.13
N GLN A 140 -24.32 -2.89 1.35
CA GLN A 140 -25.55 -3.48 0.79
C GLN A 140 -26.75 -3.36 1.75
N SER A 141 -26.53 -2.87 2.97
CA SER A 141 -27.58 -2.84 3.98
C SER A 141 -28.63 -1.77 3.66
N ALA A 142 -29.88 -2.00 4.10
CA ALA A 142 -30.93 -1.00 3.98
C ALA A 142 -30.90 0.05 5.12
N THR A 143 -29.83 0.10 5.92
CA THR A 143 -29.77 0.98 7.08
C THR A 143 -29.50 2.43 6.67
N ALA A 144 -30.02 3.39 7.43
CA ALA A 144 -29.84 4.80 7.12
C ALA A 144 -28.39 5.30 7.35
N VAL A 145 -27.59 4.57 8.13
CA VAL A 145 -26.23 4.93 8.51
C VAL A 145 -25.31 3.74 8.27
N HIS A 146 -24.34 3.92 7.39
CA HIS A 146 -23.30 2.96 7.08
C HIS A 146 -22.00 3.38 7.78
N ASP A 147 -21.79 2.86 8.99
CA ASP A 147 -20.58 3.14 9.78
C ASP A 147 -19.49 2.10 9.50
N TYR A 148 -18.40 2.55 8.87
CA TYR A 148 -17.26 1.71 8.51
C TYR A 148 -16.10 1.78 9.51
N THR A 149 -16.26 2.49 10.62
CA THR A 149 -15.18 2.73 11.59
C THR A 149 -14.59 1.42 12.13
N ALA A 150 -15.44 0.49 12.58
CA ALA A 150 -15.00 -0.77 13.19
C ALA A 150 -14.21 -1.69 12.22
N PRO A 151 -14.70 -1.99 11.00
CA PRO A 151 -13.95 -2.84 10.08
C PRO A 151 -12.64 -2.19 9.62
N LEU A 152 -12.62 -0.86 9.41
CA LEU A 152 -11.39 -0.13 9.07
C LEU A 152 -10.37 -0.14 10.22
N SER A 153 -10.81 0.11 11.45
CA SER A 153 -9.95 0.06 12.64
C SER A 153 -9.30 -1.32 12.84
N THR A 154 -10.05 -2.38 12.53
CA THR A 154 -9.55 -3.76 12.66
C THR A 154 -8.44 -4.03 11.65
N MET A 155 -8.61 -3.63 10.38
CA MET A 155 -7.57 -3.80 9.36
C MET A 155 -6.34 -2.93 9.65
N LEU A 156 -6.53 -1.68 10.07
CA LEU A 156 -5.42 -0.78 10.43
C LEU A 156 -4.58 -1.34 11.59
N ALA A 157 -5.20 -2.00 12.57
CA ALA A 157 -4.48 -2.69 13.64
C ALA A 157 -3.65 -3.88 13.11
N VAL A 158 -4.14 -4.59 12.09
CA VAL A 158 -3.39 -5.65 11.42
C VAL A 158 -2.20 -5.07 10.64
N ASN A 159 -2.38 -3.97 9.91
CA ASN A 159 -1.28 -3.27 9.23
C ASN A 159 -0.21 -2.80 10.24
N ARG A 160 -0.64 -2.23 11.37
CA ARG A 160 0.27 -1.83 12.45
C ARG A 160 1.11 -2.98 12.99
N ASN A 161 0.50 -4.16 13.19
CA ASN A 161 1.22 -5.34 13.65
C ASN A 161 2.13 -5.92 12.57
N ASP A 162 1.72 -5.89 11.31
CA ASP A 162 2.51 -6.36 10.17
C ASP A 162 3.82 -5.57 10.08
N GLU A 163 3.74 -4.25 10.02
CA GLU A 163 4.89 -3.34 10.00
C GLU A 163 5.77 -3.47 11.24
N ALA A 164 5.17 -3.52 12.43
CA ALA A 164 5.92 -3.65 13.68
C ALA A 164 6.72 -4.97 13.73
N THR A 165 6.10 -6.08 13.32
CA THR A 165 6.80 -7.38 13.29
C THR A 165 7.80 -7.46 12.14
N ALA A 166 7.52 -6.86 10.99
CA ALA A 166 8.46 -6.73 9.88
C ALA A 166 9.71 -5.98 10.30
N HIS A 167 9.56 -4.85 11.00
CA HIS A 167 10.68 -4.09 11.53
C HIS A 167 11.52 -4.91 12.52
N ILE A 168 10.88 -5.70 13.40
CA ILE A 168 11.58 -6.69 14.27
C ILE A 168 12.33 -7.74 13.43
N GLY A 169 11.74 -8.20 12.33
CA GLY A 169 12.38 -9.12 11.37
C GLY A 169 13.68 -8.56 10.80
N GLY A 170 13.66 -7.29 10.36
CA GLY A 170 14.84 -6.56 9.91
C GLY A 170 15.90 -6.39 11.00
N PHE A 171 15.50 -6.01 12.22
CA PHE A 171 16.42 -5.92 13.37
C PHE A 171 17.12 -7.25 13.65
N ASN A 172 16.37 -8.35 13.67
CA ASN A 172 16.92 -9.68 13.88
C ASN A 172 17.88 -10.11 12.77
N ALA A 173 17.59 -9.74 11.52
CA ALA A 173 18.50 -9.97 10.40
C ALA A 173 19.81 -9.20 10.59
N THR A 174 19.77 -7.94 11.01
CA THR A 174 20.98 -7.14 11.32
C THR A 174 21.74 -7.71 12.53
N VAL A 175 21.06 -8.11 13.60
CA VAL A 175 21.70 -8.76 14.76
C VAL A 175 22.40 -10.05 14.34
N GLY A 176 21.75 -10.88 13.51
CA GLY A 176 22.37 -12.07 12.92
C GLY A 176 23.65 -11.74 12.15
N MET A 177 23.62 -10.65 11.37
CA MET A 177 24.79 -10.15 10.65
C MET A 177 25.93 -9.75 11.57
N VAL A 178 25.66 -8.92 12.57
CA VAL A 178 26.68 -8.47 13.53
C VAL A 178 27.26 -9.68 14.28
N ARG A 179 26.42 -10.65 14.64
CA ARG A 179 26.84 -11.86 15.35
C ARG A 179 27.76 -12.78 14.56
N SER A 180 27.72 -12.73 13.24
CA SER A 180 28.62 -13.52 12.39
C SER A 180 30.10 -13.12 12.56
N THR A 181 30.36 -11.88 12.98
CA THR A 181 31.72 -11.35 13.20
C THR A 181 32.02 -11.05 14.67
N ASN A 182 30.98 -10.73 15.46
CA ASN A 182 31.07 -10.52 16.91
C ASN A 182 30.02 -11.38 17.63
N PRO A 183 30.38 -12.58 18.14
CA PRO A 183 29.41 -13.51 18.73
C PRO A 183 28.59 -12.98 19.91
N THR A 184 29.09 -11.96 20.61
CA THR A 184 28.47 -11.34 21.80
C THR A 184 28.40 -9.81 21.63
N PRO A 185 27.57 -9.30 20.71
CA PRO A 185 27.54 -7.88 20.40
C PRO A 185 26.86 -7.08 21.50
N SER A 186 27.36 -5.87 21.72
CA SER A 186 26.70 -4.86 22.54
C SER A 186 25.60 -4.13 21.74
N LEU A 187 24.77 -3.34 22.42
CA LEU A 187 23.83 -2.43 21.75
C LEU A 187 24.55 -1.40 20.88
N GLU A 188 25.77 -1.00 21.26
CA GLU A 188 26.59 -0.11 20.46
C GLU A 188 27.00 -0.75 19.13
N ASP A 189 27.47 -2.01 19.18
CA ASP A 189 27.86 -2.75 17.98
C ASP A 189 26.70 -2.88 17.00
N ILE A 190 25.50 -3.19 17.51
CA ILE A 190 24.28 -3.28 16.73
C ILE A 190 23.91 -1.91 16.16
N TYR A 191 23.89 -0.86 16.99
CA TYR A 191 23.56 0.50 16.56
C TYR A 191 24.47 1.00 15.43
N ARG A 192 25.79 0.76 15.56
CA ARG A 192 26.79 1.20 14.58
C ARG A 192 26.65 0.50 13.23
N ALA A 193 26.01 -0.68 13.15
CA ALA A 193 25.80 -1.38 11.89
C ALA A 193 24.87 -0.58 10.94
N SER A 194 23.77 -0.03 11.46
CA SER A 194 22.89 0.88 10.69
C SER A 194 22.25 1.91 11.62
N PRO A 195 22.95 3.03 11.95
CA PRO A 195 22.45 4.01 12.92
C PRO A 195 21.07 4.59 12.57
N GLY A 196 20.75 4.71 11.29
CA GLY A 196 19.44 5.16 10.80
C GLY A 196 18.32 4.21 11.23
N ARG A 197 18.45 2.91 10.94
CA ARG A 197 17.46 1.88 11.30
C ARG A 197 17.46 1.57 12.78
N MET A 198 18.64 1.42 13.36
CA MET A 198 18.77 1.04 14.76
C MET A 198 18.31 2.15 15.70
N GLY A 199 18.20 3.39 15.22
CA GLY A 199 17.56 4.49 15.93
C GLY A 199 16.11 4.23 16.30
N ASP A 200 15.40 3.35 15.58
CA ASP A 200 14.00 2.96 15.89
C ASP A 200 13.91 1.95 17.06
N PHE A 201 15.05 1.38 17.49
CA PHE A 201 15.13 0.39 18.57
C PHE A 201 15.97 0.87 19.75
N ILE A 202 17.02 1.64 19.47
CA ILE A 202 18.09 1.99 20.41
C ILE A 202 18.21 3.51 20.46
N THR A 203 18.13 4.04 21.68
CA THR A 203 18.42 5.44 22.00
C THR A 203 19.90 5.60 22.28
N VAL A 204 20.47 6.73 21.84
CA VAL A 204 21.84 7.13 22.14
C VAL A 204 21.79 8.40 22.97
N THR A 205 22.39 8.36 24.17
CA THR A 205 22.66 9.57 24.95
C THR A 205 24.10 9.98 24.68
N PRO A 206 24.33 11.15 24.05
CA PRO A 206 25.68 11.60 23.74
C PRO A 206 26.53 11.77 25.01
N GLY A 207 27.79 11.37 24.91
CA GLY A 207 28.79 11.68 25.91
C GLY A 207 29.19 13.16 25.92
N THR A 208 29.96 13.57 26.92
CA THR A 208 30.55 14.91 27.01
C THR A 208 31.92 14.92 26.38
N PRO A 209 32.27 15.90 25.52
CA PRO A 209 33.64 16.09 25.06
C PRO A 209 34.59 16.38 26.23
N ALA A 210 35.86 16.03 26.08
CA ALA A 210 36.88 16.48 27.01
C ALA A 210 37.01 18.01 26.94
N THR A 211 36.98 18.70 28.08
CA THR A 211 37.27 20.15 28.12
C THR A 211 38.74 20.36 28.49
N PRO A 212 39.51 21.13 27.71
CA PRO A 212 40.88 21.50 28.08
C PRO A 212 40.87 22.30 29.38
N GLY A 213 41.78 21.97 30.30
CA GLY A 213 41.99 22.80 31.49
C GLY A 213 42.65 24.12 31.12
N THR A 214 42.34 25.19 31.86
CA THR A 214 43.03 26.47 31.74
C THR A 214 44.06 26.62 32.86
N PRO A 215 45.34 26.90 32.54
CA PRO A 215 46.36 27.17 33.56
C PRO A 215 46.01 28.42 34.39
N ALA A 216 46.42 28.44 35.65
CA ALA A 216 46.31 29.64 36.48
C ALA A 216 47.09 30.81 35.85
N THR A 217 46.50 32.01 35.83
CA THR A 217 47.17 33.25 35.38
C THR A 217 46.94 34.37 36.39
N GLY A 218 48.03 34.83 37.02
CA GLY A 218 47.97 35.87 38.06
C GLY A 218 47.14 35.42 39.26
N THR A 219 46.08 36.18 39.59
CA THR A 219 45.14 35.86 40.68
C THR A 219 44.01 34.91 40.26
N THR A 220 43.96 34.46 39.01
CA THR A 220 42.91 33.56 38.51
C THR A 220 43.30 32.10 38.75
N PRO A 221 42.50 31.30 39.51
CA PRO A 221 42.78 29.89 39.73
C PRO A 221 42.71 29.08 38.44
N ALA A 222 43.47 27.98 38.37
CA ALA A 222 43.40 27.03 37.26
C ALA A 222 42.02 26.35 37.21
N VAL A 223 41.50 26.12 36.00
CA VAL A 223 40.33 25.25 35.79
C VAL A 223 40.83 23.86 35.37
N PRO A 224 40.49 22.78 36.09
CA PRO A 224 40.90 21.43 35.72
C PRO A 224 40.33 21.02 34.36
N ALA A 225 41.09 20.21 33.61
CA ALA A 225 40.56 19.52 32.44
C ALA A 225 39.49 18.50 32.87
N THR A 226 38.48 18.28 32.04
CA THR A 226 37.53 17.17 32.22
C THR A 226 37.77 16.09 31.18
N ALA A 227 37.68 14.83 31.59
CA ALA A 227 37.74 13.71 30.66
C ALA A 227 36.45 13.65 29.82
N ALA A 228 36.58 13.13 28.59
CA ALA A 228 35.40 12.81 27.79
C ALA A 228 34.64 11.64 28.43
N THR A 229 33.32 11.65 28.31
CA THR A 229 32.49 10.46 28.59
C THR A 229 32.04 9.84 27.26
N PRO A 230 31.93 8.51 27.17
CA PRO A 230 31.45 7.85 25.97
C PRO A 230 29.93 8.03 25.80
N ASP A 231 29.44 7.82 24.58
CA ASP A 231 28.01 7.68 24.32
C ASP A 231 27.45 6.47 25.08
N THR A 232 26.18 6.56 25.48
CA THR A 232 25.48 5.42 26.10
C THR A 232 24.32 4.97 25.25
N TYR A 233 24.10 3.66 25.18
CA TYR A 233 23.12 3.02 24.31
C TYR A 233 22.10 2.26 25.15
N ALA A 234 20.82 2.54 24.93
CA ALA A 234 19.73 1.89 25.65
C ALA A 234 18.58 1.54 24.70
N LEU A 235 17.96 0.37 24.90
CA LEU A 235 16.74 0.02 24.18
C LEU A 235 15.63 1.04 24.47
N ARG A 236 14.83 1.33 23.46
CA ARG A 236 13.62 2.14 23.64
C ARG A 236 12.64 1.44 24.58
N ALA A 237 11.85 2.25 25.27
CA ALA A 237 10.91 1.79 26.29
C ALA A 237 9.96 0.72 25.73
N GLY A 238 9.74 -0.34 26.51
CA GLY A 238 8.85 -1.45 26.15
C GLY A 238 9.49 -2.56 25.32
N LEU A 239 10.71 -2.37 24.80
CA LEU A 239 11.43 -3.40 24.06
C LEU A 239 12.26 -4.30 24.97
N THR A 240 12.29 -5.59 24.64
CA THR A 240 13.09 -6.61 25.34
C THR A 240 13.82 -7.49 24.33
N LEU A 241 15.06 -7.86 24.67
CA LEU A 241 15.89 -8.75 23.87
C LEU A 241 16.05 -10.11 24.54
N ASN A 242 16.25 -11.12 23.71
CA ASN A 242 16.75 -12.43 24.10
C ASN A 242 18.23 -12.35 24.50
N ALA A 243 18.75 -13.40 25.13
CA ALA A 243 20.16 -13.49 25.53
C ALA A 243 21.14 -13.33 24.36
N ASP A 244 20.68 -13.63 23.14
CA ASP A 244 21.46 -13.56 21.92
C ASP A 244 21.27 -12.24 21.16
N MET A 245 20.71 -11.22 21.83
CA MET A 245 20.38 -9.89 21.33
C MET A 245 19.30 -9.84 20.24
N SER A 246 18.70 -10.98 19.86
CA SER A 246 17.51 -10.97 19.00
C SER A 246 16.28 -10.49 19.77
N MET A 247 15.25 -10.09 19.04
CA MET A 247 13.97 -9.64 19.57
C MET A 247 12.86 -10.58 19.11
N THR A 248 12.18 -11.23 20.06
CA THR A 248 11.00 -12.04 19.74
C THR A 248 9.81 -11.13 19.42
N PRO A 249 9.07 -11.33 18.31
CA PRO A 249 7.86 -10.58 17.96
C PRO A 249 6.65 -11.01 18.81
N ASN A 250 6.78 -10.90 20.14
CA ASN A 250 5.69 -11.14 21.08
C ASN A 250 4.79 -9.89 21.20
N ALA A 251 3.63 -10.03 21.85
CA ALA A 251 2.67 -8.92 21.97
C ALA A 251 3.27 -7.63 22.57
N THR A 252 4.21 -7.73 23.51
CA THR A 252 4.84 -6.56 24.14
C THR A 252 5.79 -5.85 23.16
N ASN A 253 6.71 -6.59 22.55
CA ASN A 253 7.66 -6.04 21.59
C ASN A 253 6.96 -5.51 20.33
N THR A 254 5.93 -6.22 19.83
CA THR A 254 5.12 -5.76 18.69
C THR A 254 4.36 -4.48 19.01
N ALA A 255 3.75 -4.36 20.20
CA ALA A 255 3.06 -3.13 20.60
C ALA A 255 4.03 -1.94 20.75
N ALA A 256 5.20 -2.18 21.33
CA ALA A 256 6.26 -1.18 21.45
C ALA A 256 6.78 -0.73 20.08
N MET A 257 7.05 -1.67 19.16
CA MET A 257 7.48 -1.33 17.81
C MET A 257 6.40 -0.64 16.98
N GLY A 258 5.12 -0.99 17.17
CA GLY A 258 4.04 -0.21 16.60
C GLY A 258 4.10 1.26 17.05
N THR A 259 4.53 1.53 18.28
CA THR A 259 4.67 2.90 18.80
C THR A 259 5.91 3.61 18.26
N HIS A 260 7.06 2.94 18.24
CA HIS A 260 8.34 3.54 17.86
C HIS A 260 8.54 3.65 16.35
N TYR A 261 7.80 2.88 15.56
CA TYR A 261 7.94 2.82 14.10
C TYR A 261 6.64 3.17 13.36
N PHE A 262 5.58 2.39 13.52
CA PHE A 262 4.35 2.60 12.74
C PHE A 262 3.64 3.91 13.09
N ASP A 263 3.55 4.24 14.38
CA ASP A 263 2.88 5.45 14.88
C ASP A 263 3.74 6.72 14.70
N GLN A 264 4.87 6.63 13.98
CA GLN A 264 5.72 7.79 13.70
C GLN A 264 4.95 8.92 13.02
N SER A 265 5.33 10.15 13.36
CA SER A 265 4.76 11.33 12.72
C SER A 265 5.06 11.35 11.22
N ALA A 266 4.25 12.08 10.46
CA ALA A 266 4.50 12.31 9.03
C ALA A 266 5.89 12.89 8.73
N ALA A 267 6.42 13.74 9.62
CA ALA A 267 7.75 14.32 9.49
C ALA A 267 8.88 13.27 9.56
N SER A 268 8.63 12.16 10.27
CA SER A 268 9.57 11.06 10.43
C SER A 268 9.38 10.01 9.34
N ALA A 269 8.14 9.56 9.13
CA ALA A 269 7.83 8.47 8.19
C ALA A 269 7.94 8.90 6.71
N ARG A 270 7.58 10.15 6.40
CA ARG A 270 7.67 10.76 5.06
C ARG A 270 7.08 9.89 3.95
N LEU A 271 5.94 9.26 4.22
CA LEU A 271 5.23 8.38 3.28
C LEU A 271 4.33 9.18 2.34
N GLY A 272 3.76 8.49 1.36
CA GLY A 272 2.84 9.05 0.38
C GLY A 272 3.53 9.80 -0.76
N HIS A 273 2.75 10.17 -1.77
CA HIS A 273 3.27 10.82 -2.99
C HIS A 273 4.05 12.11 -2.69
N ASN A 274 3.58 12.88 -1.71
CA ASN A 274 4.17 14.16 -1.32
C ASN A 274 5.25 14.02 -0.22
N GLY A 275 5.48 12.81 0.30
CA GLY A 275 6.45 12.56 1.37
C GLY A 275 6.12 13.24 2.71
N ASP A 276 4.83 13.47 2.98
CA ASP A 276 4.32 14.21 4.14
C ASP A 276 3.18 13.45 4.88
N SER A 277 3.08 12.15 4.67
CA SER A 277 2.14 11.27 5.35
C SER A 277 2.84 10.35 6.36
N ASN A 278 2.05 9.77 7.25
CA ASN A 278 2.44 8.68 8.15
C ASN A 278 1.82 7.34 7.70
N TYR A 279 2.20 6.25 8.38
CA TYR A 279 1.71 4.91 8.05
C TYR A 279 0.18 4.81 8.19
N GLN A 280 -0.38 5.37 9.27
CA GLN A 280 -1.82 5.31 9.52
C GLN A 280 -2.63 5.90 8.36
N ASN A 281 -2.32 7.12 7.91
CA ASN A 281 -3.02 7.77 6.79
C ASN A 281 -2.70 7.08 5.45
N TYR A 282 -1.46 6.64 5.25
CA TYR A 282 -1.05 5.96 4.03
C TYR A 282 -1.87 4.68 3.82
N TYR A 283 -1.94 3.80 4.82
CA TYR A 283 -2.73 2.58 4.75
C TYR A 283 -4.22 2.86 4.66
N ALA A 284 -4.75 3.78 5.47
CA ALA A 284 -6.17 4.08 5.49
C ALA A 284 -6.69 4.61 4.14
N THR A 285 -5.85 5.27 3.35
CA THR A 285 -6.23 5.80 2.02
C THR A 285 -6.80 4.71 1.12
N ASN A 286 -6.15 3.54 1.06
CA ASN A 286 -6.64 2.42 0.25
C ASN A 286 -7.93 1.82 0.83
N LEU A 287 -8.04 1.75 2.16
CA LEU A 287 -9.22 1.17 2.81
C LEU A 287 -10.45 2.07 2.65
N VAL A 288 -10.29 3.38 2.82
CA VAL A 288 -11.36 4.39 2.62
C VAL A 288 -11.73 4.49 1.14
N SER A 289 -10.77 4.37 0.22
CA SER A 289 -11.04 4.25 -1.21
C SER A 289 -11.98 3.08 -1.52
N PHE A 290 -11.74 1.92 -0.92
CA PHE A 290 -12.59 0.74 -1.08
C PHE A 290 -14.00 0.95 -0.52
N VAL A 291 -14.13 1.53 0.68
CA VAL A 291 -15.43 1.90 1.26
C VAL A 291 -16.23 2.81 0.33
N ALA A 292 -15.59 3.88 -0.18
CA ALA A 292 -16.25 4.81 -1.09
C ALA A 292 -16.68 4.14 -2.41
N GLN A 293 -15.88 3.23 -2.94
CA GLN A 293 -16.24 2.46 -4.14
C GLN A 293 -17.45 1.54 -3.89
N VAL A 294 -17.50 0.88 -2.73
CA VAL A 294 -18.65 0.01 -2.36
C VAL A 294 -19.93 0.82 -2.17
N GLU A 295 -19.88 1.97 -1.50
CA GLU A 295 -21.02 2.88 -1.37
C GLU A 295 -21.55 3.30 -2.75
N ARG A 296 -20.65 3.70 -3.64
CA ARG A 296 -21.00 4.13 -5.00
C ARG A 296 -21.57 3.00 -5.84
N ALA A 297 -21.06 1.79 -5.68
CA ALA A 297 -21.57 0.62 -6.38
C ALA A 297 -23.01 0.27 -5.95
N ASN A 298 -23.37 0.49 -4.68
CA ASN A 298 -24.71 0.19 -4.16
C ASN A 298 -25.70 1.38 -4.23
N ALA A 299 -25.20 2.60 -4.48
CA ALA A 299 -26.04 3.80 -4.56
C ALA A 299 -27.22 3.70 -5.55
N PRO A 300 -27.08 3.11 -6.77
CA PRO A 300 -28.23 2.92 -7.67
C PRO A 300 -29.31 2.01 -7.06
N THR A 301 -28.92 0.90 -6.44
CA THR A 301 -29.83 -0.05 -5.78
C THR A 301 -30.58 0.61 -4.62
N HIS A 302 -29.87 1.37 -3.79
CA HIS A 302 -30.49 2.14 -2.70
C HIS A 302 -31.47 3.18 -3.23
N THR A 303 -31.08 3.92 -4.26
CA THR A 303 -31.94 4.94 -4.87
C THR A 303 -33.23 4.33 -5.43
N ALA A 304 -33.14 3.18 -6.11
CA ALA A 304 -34.30 2.45 -6.61
C ALA A 304 -35.22 1.96 -5.48
N ALA A 305 -34.66 1.68 -4.29
CA ALA A 305 -35.39 1.31 -3.09
C ALA A 305 -35.88 2.52 -2.26
N GLY A 306 -35.62 3.75 -2.70
CA GLY A 306 -35.96 4.98 -1.95
C GLY A 306 -35.10 5.21 -0.70
N LEU A 307 -33.90 4.62 -0.65
CA LEU A 307 -32.94 4.71 0.44
C LEU A 307 -31.82 5.70 0.10
N THR A 308 -31.37 6.45 1.10
CA THR A 308 -30.18 7.32 1.01
C THR A 308 -29.27 7.10 2.22
N PRO A 309 -28.57 5.95 2.32
CA PRO A 309 -27.68 5.68 3.44
C PRO A 309 -26.55 6.71 3.54
N GLN A 310 -26.16 7.02 4.77
CA GLN A 310 -25.07 7.95 5.08
C GLN A 310 -23.77 7.18 5.33
N LEU A 311 -22.77 7.37 4.48
CA LEU A 311 -21.39 6.92 4.74
C LEU A 311 -20.88 7.66 5.99
N THR A 312 -20.54 6.92 7.04
CA THR A 312 -20.04 7.46 8.30
C THR A 312 -18.68 6.86 8.65
N LEU A 313 -17.78 7.73 9.11
CA LEU A 313 -16.44 7.38 9.58
C LEU A 313 -16.16 8.16 10.86
N ASN A 314 -15.55 7.54 11.87
CA ASN A 314 -14.98 8.27 13.00
C ASN A 314 -13.50 8.57 12.72
N MET A 315 -13.20 9.75 12.18
CA MET A 315 -11.84 10.07 11.72
C MET A 315 -10.82 10.10 12.86
N THR A 316 -11.24 10.57 14.05
CA THR A 316 -10.40 10.58 15.25
C THR A 316 -10.08 9.18 15.74
N ALA A 317 -11.07 8.28 15.82
CA ALA A 317 -10.85 6.90 16.25
C ALA A 317 -9.99 6.11 15.25
N LEU A 318 -10.09 6.44 13.96
CA LEU A 318 -9.24 5.89 12.92
C LEU A 318 -7.84 6.54 12.88
N GLY A 319 -7.61 7.67 13.56
CA GLY A 319 -6.34 8.38 13.54
C GLY A 319 -5.98 8.96 12.17
N VAL A 320 -6.98 9.35 11.37
CA VAL A 320 -6.79 9.82 9.98
C VAL A 320 -7.41 11.20 9.76
N THR A 321 -7.07 11.83 8.64
CA THR A 321 -7.66 13.11 8.23
C THR A 321 -8.02 13.08 6.75
N GLU A 322 -9.14 13.70 6.36
CA GLU A 322 -9.56 13.82 4.96
C GLU A 322 -8.42 14.36 4.07
N ALA A 323 -7.78 15.45 4.51
CA ALA A 323 -6.69 16.07 3.78
C ALA A 323 -5.53 15.11 3.51
N GLN A 324 -5.12 14.29 4.48
CA GLN A 324 -4.03 13.33 4.27
C GLN A 324 -4.47 12.13 3.42
N LEU A 325 -5.71 11.66 3.55
CA LEU A 325 -6.22 10.61 2.67
C LEU A 325 -6.17 11.07 1.20
N GLU A 326 -6.61 12.31 0.94
CA GLU A 326 -6.58 12.90 -0.41
C GLU A 326 -5.16 13.16 -0.93
N ARG A 327 -4.24 13.61 -0.07
CA ARG A 327 -2.84 13.81 -0.44
C ARG A 327 -2.09 12.51 -0.73
N ASN A 328 -2.51 11.40 -0.12
CA ASN A 328 -2.02 10.06 -0.43
C ASN A 328 -2.60 9.48 -1.72
N GLY A 329 -3.69 10.05 -2.24
CA GLY A 329 -4.30 9.66 -3.51
C GLY A 329 -5.51 8.74 -3.34
N LEU A 330 -6.62 9.28 -2.85
CA LEU A 330 -7.89 8.56 -2.78
C LEU A 330 -8.39 8.14 -4.17
N ASN A 331 -8.76 6.87 -4.30
CA ASN A 331 -9.32 6.31 -5.52
C ASN A 331 -10.79 5.96 -5.33
N LEU A 332 -11.68 6.82 -5.81
CA LEU A 332 -13.13 6.60 -5.74
C LEU A 332 -13.70 5.80 -6.93
N GLY A 333 -12.85 5.16 -7.73
CA GLY A 333 -13.23 4.36 -8.90
C GLY A 333 -13.56 5.18 -10.16
N ALA A 334 -14.06 4.49 -11.20
CA ALA A 334 -14.32 5.05 -12.53
C ALA A 334 -15.40 6.15 -12.54
N ALA A 335 -16.32 6.14 -11.57
CA ALA A 335 -17.29 7.20 -11.36
C ALA A 335 -16.66 8.40 -10.63
N ALA A 336 -15.50 8.88 -11.08
CA ALA A 336 -14.72 9.96 -10.48
C ALA A 336 -15.60 11.14 -10.01
N GLY A 337 -15.15 11.89 -9.00
CA GLY A 337 -15.92 12.99 -8.40
C GLY A 337 -15.77 13.00 -6.89
N ARG A 338 -16.85 13.33 -6.18
CA ARG A 338 -16.88 13.54 -4.73
C ARG A 338 -17.79 12.55 -4.01
N GLN A 339 -17.36 12.02 -2.88
CA GLN A 339 -18.16 11.13 -2.04
C GLN A 339 -18.46 11.83 -0.70
N PRO A 340 -19.71 12.21 -0.42
CA PRO A 340 -20.07 12.78 0.88
C PRO A 340 -19.94 11.72 1.97
N TYR A 341 -19.53 12.17 3.16
CA TYR A 341 -19.54 11.37 4.38
C TYR A 341 -19.81 12.24 5.61
N PHE A 342 -20.06 11.59 6.75
CA PHE A 342 -20.16 12.23 8.06
C PHE A 342 -19.05 11.74 8.98
N ASP A 343 -18.30 12.68 9.57
CA ASP A 343 -17.34 12.42 10.63
C ASP A 343 -18.05 12.35 11.99
N SER A 344 -18.23 11.13 12.50
CA SER A 344 -18.87 10.86 13.79
C SER A 344 -17.98 11.15 15.01
N SER A 345 -16.74 11.62 14.80
CA SER A 345 -15.86 12.06 15.89
C SER A 345 -16.28 13.38 16.54
N THR A 346 -17.22 14.10 15.93
CA THR A 346 -17.78 15.37 16.39
C THR A 346 -19.25 15.24 16.76
N THR A 347 -19.79 16.19 17.55
CA THR A 347 -21.21 16.20 17.93
C THR A 347 -21.80 17.61 17.72
N PRO A 348 -22.73 17.80 16.76
CA PRO A 348 -23.21 16.80 15.80
C PRO A 348 -22.11 16.35 14.83
N PRO A 349 -22.25 15.18 14.16
CA PRO A 349 -21.30 14.74 13.15
C PRO A 349 -21.05 15.81 12.08
N THR A 350 -19.78 15.99 11.71
CA THR A 350 -19.36 17.01 10.73
C THR A 350 -19.44 16.42 9.33
N ALA A 351 -20.12 17.10 8.42
CA ALA A 351 -20.15 16.68 7.02
C ALA A 351 -18.79 16.94 6.36
N GLY A 352 -18.30 15.95 5.60
CA GLY A 352 -17.06 16.03 4.83
C GLY A 352 -17.25 15.49 3.42
N ASN A 353 -16.20 15.57 2.61
CA ASN A 353 -16.22 15.11 1.23
C ASN A 353 -14.90 14.45 0.89
N LEU A 354 -14.94 13.17 0.51
CA LEU A 354 -13.79 12.50 -0.06
C LEU A 354 -13.72 12.83 -1.55
N ASP A 355 -12.63 13.42 -2.00
CA ASP A 355 -12.38 13.71 -3.41
C ASP A 355 -11.52 12.63 -4.08
N HIS A 356 -11.77 12.39 -5.37
CA HIS A 356 -10.96 11.47 -6.17
C HIS A 356 -9.62 12.14 -6.53
N THR A 357 -8.54 11.69 -5.89
CA THR A 357 -7.22 12.35 -5.97
C THR A 357 -6.07 11.43 -6.36
N ILE A 358 -6.32 10.19 -6.77
CA ILE A 358 -5.26 9.23 -7.16
C ILE A 358 -4.31 9.77 -8.25
N THR A 359 -4.74 10.74 -9.06
CA THR A 359 -3.91 11.40 -10.08
C THR A 359 -3.36 12.75 -9.64
N THR A 360 -4.04 13.46 -8.72
CA THR A 360 -3.71 14.84 -8.35
C THR A 360 -2.91 14.95 -7.07
N HIS A 361 -3.11 14.03 -6.12
CA HIS A 361 -2.48 14.03 -4.79
C HIS A 361 -2.62 15.37 -4.05
N ALA A 362 -3.71 16.10 -4.32
CA ALA A 362 -3.96 17.43 -3.82
C ALA A 362 -5.32 17.48 -3.14
N HIS A 363 -5.33 17.93 -1.89
CA HIS A 363 -6.56 18.19 -1.14
C HIS A 363 -7.17 19.52 -1.57
N VAL A 364 -8.49 19.54 -1.80
CA VAL A 364 -9.24 20.77 -2.05
C VAL A 364 -10.17 21.00 -0.85
N PRO A 365 -9.84 21.95 0.06
CA PRO A 365 -10.67 22.21 1.23
C PRO A 365 -12.10 22.54 0.83
N VAL A 366 -13.08 21.89 1.46
CA VAL A 366 -14.47 22.28 1.29
C VAL A 366 -14.69 23.62 1.99
N THR A 367 -14.88 24.69 1.21
CA THR A 367 -15.48 25.93 1.73
C THR A 367 -16.99 25.73 1.74
N MET A 368 -17.55 25.23 2.84
CA MET A 368 -19.00 25.28 3.03
C MET A 368 -19.40 26.64 3.62
N PRO A 369 -20.32 27.40 3.00
CA PRO A 369 -21.09 28.39 3.72
C PRO A 369 -21.92 27.66 4.79
N ASN A 370 -21.90 28.17 6.03
CA ASN A 370 -22.82 27.75 7.07
C ASN A 370 -24.26 27.82 6.57
N ALA A 371 -24.95 26.69 6.57
CA ALA A 371 -26.37 26.47 6.84
C ALA A 371 -26.91 25.35 5.96
N LEU A 372 -27.66 24.43 6.56
CA LEU A 372 -28.67 23.63 5.85
C LEU A 372 -29.63 24.58 5.13
N PRO A 373 -29.97 24.31 3.86
CA PRO A 373 -31.28 24.68 3.35
C PRO A 373 -32.01 23.42 2.89
N THR A 374 -33.12 23.13 3.56
CA THR A 374 -34.23 22.35 3.01
C THR A 374 -34.77 23.04 1.77
N VAL A 375 -34.42 22.61 0.56
CA VAL A 375 -35.28 22.70 -0.64
C VAL A 375 -34.87 21.61 -1.64
N GLN A 376 -35.86 20.87 -2.15
CA GLN A 376 -35.76 19.93 -3.28
C GLN A 376 -34.99 20.54 -4.46
N ALA A 377 -34.00 19.81 -4.98
CA ALA A 377 -33.37 20.09 -6.27
C ALA A 377 -33.75 18.98 -7.29
N PRO A 378 -33.83 19.30 -8.60
CA PRO A 378 -34.40 18.42 -9.60
C PRO A 378 -33.49 17.24 -9.92
N VAL A 379 -34.09 16.09 -10.20
CA VAL A 379 -33.41 14.84 -10.57
C VAL A 379 -32.71 15.02 -11.92
N GLU A 380 -31.40 15.26 -11.92
CA GLU A 380 -30.56 14.95 -13.09
C GLU A 380 -30.43 13.43 -13.19
N GLN A 381 -30.93 12.84 -14.28
CA GLN A 381 -30.89 11.40 -14.53
C GLN A 381 -29.42 10.93 -14.64
N GLN A 382 -28.94 10.23 -13.60
CA GLN A 382 -27.62 9.60 -13.60
C GLN A 382 -27.52 8.55 -14.72
N THR A 383 -26.57 8.70 -15.64
CA THR A 383 -26.34 7.79 -16.77
C THR A 383 -25.49 6.58 -16.35
N HIS A 384 -25.94 5.34 -16.65
CA HIS A 384 -25.21 4.09 -16.34
C HIS A 384 -23.73 4.13 -16.79
N PRO A 385 -22.79 3.52 -16.05
CA PRO A 385 -21.39 3.41 -16.48
C PRO A 385 -21.21 2.74 -17.85
N ALA A 386 -21.95 1.68 -18.18
CA ALA A 386 -21.86 1.04 -19.50
C ALA A 386 -22.34 1.97 -20.64
N VAL A 387 -23.30 2.86 -20.35
CA VAL A 387 -23.79 3.86 -21.31
C VAL A 387 -22.74 4.94 -21.54
N ARG A 388 -22.05 5.38 -20.47
CA ARG A 388 -20.89 6.28 -20.59
C ARG A 388 -19.75 5.64 -21.39
N GLN A 389 -19.42 4.38 -21.11
CA GLN A 389 -18.38 3.67 -21.87
C GLN A 389 -18.73 3.53 -23.35
N ALA A 390 -20.00 3.22 -23.67
CA ALA A 390 -20.47 3.20 -25.05
C ALA A 390 -20.41 4.59 -25.70
N MET A 391 -20.73 5.67 -24.98
CA MET A 391 -20.55 7.04 -25.46
C MET A 391 -19.09 7.34 -25.80
N ASP A 392 -18.16 7.02 -24.88
CA ASP A 392 -16.73 7.26 -25.07
C ASP A 392 -16.15 6.40 -26.22
N ALA A 393 -16.68 5.19 -26.42
CA ALA A 393 -16.30 4.31 -27.51
C ALA A 393 -16.86 4.78 -28.87
N ILE A 394 -18.03 5.44 -28.88
CA ILE A 394 -18.57 6.14 -30.05
C ILE A 394 -17.73 7.40 -30.33
N ASP A 395 -17.34 8.17 -29.32
CA ASP A 395 -16.53 9.39 -29.46
C ASP A 395 -15.13 9.10 -30.01
N ARG A 396 -14.56 7.95 -29.66
CA ARG A 396 -13.24 7.50 -30.13
C ARG A 396 -13.30 6.60 -31.36
N SER A 397 -14.46 6.48 -31.99
CA SER A 397 -14.64 5.63 -33.16
C SER A 397 -13.81 6.15 -34.35
N PRO A 398 -13.06 5.29 -35.04
CA PRO A 398 -12.33 5.70 -36.24
C PRO A 398 -13.24 6.02 -37.43
N ASN A 399 -14.51 5.59 -37.41
CA ASN A 399 -15.42 5.72 -38.56
C ASN A 399 -16.85 6.19 -38.23
N ILE A 400 -17.10 6.66 -37.00
CA ILE A 400 -18.31 7.42 -36.62
C ILE A 400 -17.94 8.91 -36.51
N PRO A 401 -18.58 9.81 -37.26
CA PRO A 401 -18.38 11.26 -37.10
C PRO A 401 -18.71 11.75 -35.68
N ALA A 402 -18.00 12.75 -35.18
CA ALA A 402 -18.21 13.29 -33.83
C ALA A 402 -19.61 13.90 -33.61
N ASP A 403 -20.26 14.35 -34.68
CA ASP A 403 -21.63 14.90 -34.69
C ASP A 403 -22.70 13.84 -35.04
N ALA A 404 -22.31 12.57 -35.19
CA ALA A 404 -23.23 11.50 -35.53
C ALA A 404 -24.32 11.30 -34.47
N PHE A 405 -25.51 10.90 -34.94
CA PHE A 405 -26.70 10.59 -34.14
C PHE A 405 -27.40 11.78 -33.47
N GLY A 406 -26.82 12.98 -33.48
CA GLY A 406 -27.48 14.22 -33.02
C GLY A 406 -28.19 14.06 -31.66
N PRO A 407 -29.49 14.42 -31.54
CA PRO A 407 -30.22 14.31 -30.28
C PRO A 407 -30.44 12.86 -29.80
N ASP A 408 -30.33 11.87 -30.70
CA ASP A 408 -30.54 10.45 -30.38
C ASP A 408 -29.27 9.76 -29.86
N ARG A 409 -28.14 10.48 -29.77
CA ARG A 409 -26.84 9.94 -29.37
C ARG A 409 -26.89 9.15 -28.06
N GLN A 410 -27.65 9.64 -27.08
CA GLN A 410 -27.82 8.94 -25.80
C GLN A 410 -28.61 7.63 -25.93
N ARG A 411 -29.63 7.58 -26.77
CA ARG A 411 -30.39 6.35 -27.04
C ARG A 411 -29.51 5.34 -27.77
N VAL A 412 -28.74 5.80 -28.75
CA VAL A 412 -27.81 4.97 -29.51
C VAL A 412 -26.75 4.35 -28.60
N ALA A 413 -26.08 5.16 -27.78
CA ALA A 413 -25.08 4.65 -26.82
C ALA A 413 -25.70 3.70 -25.78
N THR A 414 -26.93 3.97 -25.35
CA THR A 414 -27.64 3.08 -24.42
C THR A 414 -27.99 1.75 -25.05
N GLY A 415 -28.42 1.75 -26.32
CA GLY A 415 -28.68 0.54 -27.10
C GLY A 415 -27.42 -0.29 -27.30
N VAL A 416 -26.30 0.36 -27.64
CA VAL A 416 -24.99 -0.31 -27.78
C VAL A 416 -24.55 -0.93 -26.46
N ALA A 417 -24.65 -0.20 -25.35
CA ALA A 417 -24.29 -0.70 -24.03
C ALA A 417 -25.11 -1.93 -23.64
N LEU A 418 -26.43 -1.89 -23.82
CA LEU A 418 -27.32 -3.00 -23.51
C LEU A 418 -27.04 -4.23 -24.40
N HIS A 419 -26.87 -4.01 -25.70
CA HIS A 419 -26.62 -5.07 -26.69
C HIS A 419 -25.27 -5.78 -26.48
N ALA A 420 -24.24 -5.01 -26.12
CA ALA A 420 -22.92 -5.55 -25.78
C ALA A 420 -22.94 -6.30 -24.45
N ALA A 421 -23.57 -5.73 -23.41
CA ALA A 421 -23.69 -6.36 -22.10
C ALA A 421 -24.43 -7.70 -22.17
N ALA A 422 -25.49 -7.81 -22.98
CA ALA A 422 -26.21 -9.06 -23.20
C ALA A 422 -25.34 -10.17 -23.82
N GLN A 423 -24.23 -9.80 -24.47
CA GLN A 423 -23.25 -10.71 -25.09
C GLN A 423 -21.97 -10.86 -24.26
N GLN A 424 -21.97 -10.31 -23.04
CA GLN A 424 -20.79 -10.24 -22.16
C GLN A 424 -19.60 -9.59 -22.85
N ILE A 425 -19.87 -8.51 -23.59
CA ILE A 425 -18.87 -7.71 -24.30
C ILE A 425 -18.81 -6.33 -23.64
N THR A 426 -17.60 -5.91 -23.30
CA THR A 426 -17.33 -4.56 -22.80
C THR A 426 -16.80 -3.72 -23.95
N PRO A 427 -17.55 -2.72 -24.44
CA PRO A 427 -17.16 -1.99 -25.64
C PRO A 427 -15.96 -1.06 -25.38
N ASP A 428 -14.78 -1.46 -25.85
CA ASP A 428 -13.60 -0.59 -25.90
C ASP A 428 -13.66 0.34 -27.12
N HIS A 429 -14.26 -0.15 -28.20
CA HIS A 429 -14.54 0.57 -29.44
C HIS A 429 -15.96 0.30 -29.95
N VAL A 430 -16.53 1.29 -30.65
CA VAL A 430 -17.78 1.12 -31.41
C VAL A 430 -17.51 1.59 -32.84
N VAL A 431 -17.82 0.76 -33.83
CA VAL A 431 -17.59 1.06 -35.25
C VAL A 431 -18.87 0.91 -36.05
N LEU A 432 -18.97 1.65 -37.16
CA LEU A 432 -19.97 1.38 -38.19
C LEU A 432 -19.46 0.30 -39.15
N ASN A 433 -20.37 -0.52 -39.68
CA ASN A 433 -20.05 -1.37 -40.82
C ASN A 433 -19.86 -0.56 -42.12
N ASP A 434 -19.38 -1.20 -43.19
CA ASP A 434 -19.09 -0.53 -44.47
C ASP A 434 -20.31 0.17 -45.09
N ARG A 435 -21.52 -0.33 -44.81
CA ARG A 435 -22.78 0.27 -45.27
C ARG A 435 -23.29 1.39 -44.37
N ARG A 436 -22.64 1.62 -43.22
CA ARG A 436 -23.01 2.57 -42.16
C ARG A 436 -24.43 2.38 -41.63
N THR A 437 -24.94 1.15 -41.66
CA THR A 437 -26.28 0.80 -41.19
C THR A 437 -26.28 0.19 -39.79
N ASP A 438 -25.16 -0.38 -39.36
CA ASP A 438 -25.07 -1.17 -38.12
C ASP A 438 -23.85 -0.76 -37.28
N LEU A 439 -24.03 -0.77 -35.97
CA LEU A 439 -23.03 -0.53 -34.93
C LEU A 439 -22.50 -1.87 -34.42
N ILE A 440 -21.18 -1.96 -34.27
CA ILE A 440 -20.50 -3.15 -33.75
C ILE A 440 -19.65 -2.71 -32.56
N ALA A 441 -19.92 -3.31 -31.40
CA ALA A 441 -19.10 -3.15 -30.21
C ALA A 441 -17.92 -4.13 -30.27
N VAL A 442 -16.71 -3.64 -30.01
CA VAL A 442 -15.48 -4.43 -30.01
C VAL A 442 -14.81 -4.32 -28.65
N GLN A 443 -14.45 -5.46 -28.07
CA GLN A 443 -13.65 -5.59 -26.86
C GLN A 443 -12.24 -6.06 -27.22
N GLY A 444 -11.23 -5.29 -26.82
CA GLY A 444 -9.84 -5.40 -27.28
C GLY A 444 -9.49 -4.40 -28.39
N ALA A 445 -8.21 -4.36 -28.77
CA ALA A 445 -7.72 -3.46 -29.81
C ALA A 445 -8.30 -3.83 -31.19
N LEU A 446 -8.67 -2.85 -32.02
CA LEU A 446 -9.24 -3.08 -33.36
C LEU A 446 -8.30 -3.86 -34.31
N THR A 447 -7.00 -3.88 -34.03
CA THR A 447 -5.98 -4.60 -34.80
C THR A 447 -5.68 -6.00 -34.26
N ASP A 448 -6.28 -6.38 -33.13
CA ASP A 448 -6.08 -7.68 -32.50
C ASP A 448 -7.00 -8.75 -33.11
N PRO A 449 -6.46 -9.81 -33.75
CA PRO A 449 -7.28 -10.90 -34.27
C PRO A 449 -8.02 -11.71 -33.18
N GLY A 450 -7.65 -11.54 -31.91
CA GLY A 450 -8.34 -12.09 -30.74
C GLY A 450 -9.47 -11.22 -30.18
N ALA A 451 -9.73 -10.04 -30.75
CA ALA A 451 -10.77 -9.14 -30.28
C ALA A 451 -12.17 -9.76 -30.39
N ARG A 452 -13.00 -9.56 -29.35
CA ARG A 452 -14.38 -10.04 -29.33
C ARG A 452 -15.31 -8.97 -29.89
N MET A 453 -16.18 -9.34 -30.81
CA MET A 453 -17.12 -8.44 -31.48
C MET A 453 -18.56 -8.82 -31.14
N SER A 454 -19.42 -7.82 -30.93
CA SER A 454 -20.85 -8.05 -30.81
C SER A 454 -21.44 -8.43 -32.16
N THR A 455 -22.60 -9.08 -32.13
CA THR A 455 -23.45 -9.10 -33.32
C THR A 455 -23.79 -7.65 -33.75
N PRO A 456 -23.98 -7.37 -35.05
CA PRO A 456 -24.32 -6.03 -35.52
C PRO A 456 -25.64 -5.53 -34.92
N LEU A 457 -25.66 -4.29 -34.45
CA LEU A 457 -26.84 -3.58 -33.95
C LEU A 457 -27.28 -2.50 -34.95
N PRO A 458 -28.45 -2.61 -35.60
CA PRO A 458 -28.91 -1.59 -36.54
C PRO A 458 -29.01 -0.21 -35.87
N VAL A 459 -28.46 0.83 -36.53
CA VAL A 459 -28.49 2.22 -36.01
C VAL A 459 -29.93 2.68 -35.76
N ALA A 460 -30.85 2.31 -36.64
CA ALA A 460 -32.27 2.64 -36.52
C ALA A 460 -32.97 1.95 -35.32
N GLU A 461 -32.42 0.83 -34.86
CA GLU A 461 -32.89 0.12 -33.66
C GLU A 461 -32.27 0.75 -32.41
N ALA A 462 -30.97 1.03 -32.43
CA ALA A 462 -30.27 1.71 -31.34
C ALA A 462 -30.88 3.09 -31.03
N ALA A 463 -31.28 3.86 -32.05
CA ALA A 463 -31.91 5.17 -31.89
C ALA A 463 -33.30 5.09 -31.22
N LYS A 464 -33.96 3.93 -31.25
CA LYS A 464 -35.28 3.70 -30.62
C LYS A 464 -35.18 3.17 -29.18
N THR A 465 -33.98 3.09 -28.61
CA THR A 465 -33.77 2.55 -27.27
C THR A 465 -34.60 3.34 -26.23
N ASP A 466 -35.39 2.59 -25.45
CA ASP A 466 -36.03 3.10 -24.24
C ASP A 466 -34.98 3.20 -23.13
N LEU A 467 -34.65 4.43 -22.76
CA LEU A 467 -33.59 4.71 -21.79
C LEU A 467 -33.91 4.14 -20.40
N GLY A 468 -35.17 4.19 -19.96
CA GLY A 468 -35.57 3.71 -18.64
C GLY A 468 -35.53 2.19 -18.54
N ALA A 469 -36.07 1.50 -19.55
CA ALA A 469 -36.08 0.04 -19.59
C ALA A 469 -34.67 -0.55 -19.83
N ALA A 470 -33.84 0.11 -20.64
CA ALA A 470 -32.47 -0.33 -20.90
C ALA A 470 -31.56 -0.15 -19.67
N GLN A 471 -31.74 0.94 -18.92
CA GLN A 471 -31.05 1.18 -17.66
C GLN A 471 -31.30 0.04 -16.65
N GLN A 472 -32.57 -0.30 -16.42
CA GLN A 472 -32.95 -1.38 -15.51
C GLN A 472 -32.35 -2.73 -15.92
N LYS A 473 -32.32 -3.04 -17.22
CA LYS A 473 -31.72 -4.29 -17.73
C LYS A 473 -30.20 -4.31 -17.57
N LEU A 474 -29.53 -3.18 -17.79
CA LEU A 474 -28.08 -3.06 -17.58
C LEU A 474 -27.70 -3.30 -16.12
N ASP A 475 -28.49 -2.76 -15.18
CA ASP A 475 -28.27 -2.95 -13.73
C ASP A 475 -28.39 -4.44 -13.34
N THR A 476 -29.30 -5.21 -13.96
CA THR A 476 -29.46 -6.66 -13.68
C THR A 476 -28.31 -7.55 -14.20
N LEU A 477 -27.48 -7.05 -15.12
CA LEU A 477 -26.37 -7.81 -15.72
C LEU A 477 -25.02 -7.59 -15.00
N GLN A 478 -24.96 -6.78 -13.93
CA GLN A 478 -23.74 -6.41 -13.20
C GLN A 478 -23.11 -7.39 -12.17
N PRO A 479 -23.66 -8.56 -11.75
CA PRO A 479 -23.07 -9.36 -10.68
C PRO A 479 -21.59 -9.76 -10.88
N ALA A 480 -21.13 -9.91 -12.13
CA ALA A 480 -19.77 -10.32 -12.45
C ALA A 480 -18.69 -9.23 -12.24
N GLN A 481 -19.08 -7.95 -12.13
CA GLN A 481 -18.13 -6.84 -11.96
C GLN A 481 -17.60 -6.72 -10.52
N ASN A 482 -18.37 -7.13 -9.51
CA ASN A 482 -17.96 -7.04 -8.10
C ASN A 482 -16.85 -8.04 -7.74
N GLU A 483 -16.87 -9.25 -8.33
CA GLU A 483 -15.78 -10.23 -8.19
C GLU A 483 -14.50 -9.82 -8.93
N GLN A 484 -14.65 -9.05 -10.01
CA GLN A 484 -13.52 -8.51 -10.77
C GLN A 484 -12.93 -7.27 -10.08
N LEU A 485 -13.77 -6.45 -9.43
CA LEU A 485 -13.33 -5.35 -8.58
C LEU A 485 -12.54 -5.88 -7.38
N ALA A 486 -13.01 -6.94 -6.71
CA ALA A 486 -12.30 -7.61 -5.61
C ALA A 486 -10.91 -8.18 -6.04
N ARG A 487 -10.80 -8.68 -7.28
CA ARG A 487 -9.53 -9.12 -7.87
C ARG A 487 -8.61 -7.97 -8.27
N ASN A 488 -9.16 -6.85 -8.74
CA ASN A 488 -8.39 -5.64 -9.04
C ASN A 488 -7.97 -4.90 -7.76
N LEU A 489 -8.71 -5.08 -6.64
CA LEU A 489 -8.40 -4.56 -5.31
C LEU A 489 -7.19 -5.27 -4.70
N SER A 490 -7.07 -6.58 -4.89
CA SER A 490 -5.84 -7.36 -4.62
C SER A 490 -4.75 -7.13 -5.68
N ALA A 491 -4.84 -6.06 -6.48
CA ALA A 491 -3.74 -5.55 -7.29
C ALA A 491 -3.44 -4.08 -6.96
N GLN A 492 -4.38 -3.35 -6.36
CA GLN A 492 -4.22 -1.95 -5.91
C GLN A 492 -3.84 -1.82 -4.43
N GLN A 493 -4.26 -2.76 -3.58
CA GLN A 493 -3.77 -2.91 -2.20
C GLN A 493 -2.34 -3.47 -2.15
N ASP A 494 -1.87 -4.00 -3.28
CA ASP A 494 -0.55 -4.54 -3.52
C ASP A 494 0.44 -3.51 -4.08
N LYS A 495 0.16 -2.20 -3.90
CA LYS A 495 1.26 -1.25 -3.81
C LYS A 495 1.89 -1.48 -2.45
N PRO A 496 3.06 -2.14 -2.37
CA PRO A 496 3.71 -2.34 -1.11
C PRO A 496 3.99 -0.99 -0.47
N VAL A 497 3.95 -0.94 0.87
CA VAL A 497 4.57 0.19 1.56
C VAL A 497 6.03 0.13 1.17
N GLN A 498 6.48 1.16 0.48
CA GLN A 498 7.88 1.29 0.13
C GLN A 498 8.60 1.63 1.41
N GLU A 499 9.46 0.73 1.89
CA GLU A 499 10.32 1.07 3.01
C GLU A 499 11.17 2.27 2.57
N ALA A 500 11.04 3.40 3.27
CA ALA A 500 11.84 4.59 2.96
C ALA A 500 13.33 4.23 3.11
N SER A 501 14.18 4.69 2.19
CA SER A 501 15.63 4.51 2.35
C SER A 501 16.07 5.14 3.67
N GLY A 502 16.87 4.42 4.47
CA GLY A 502 17.42 4.98 5.70
C GLY A 502 18.17 6.29 5.41
N PRO A 503 18.19 7.26 6.35
CA PRO A 503 18.89 8.53 6.13
C PRO A 503 20.37 8.27 5.88
N SER A 504 20.84 8.55 4.66
CA SER A 504 22.27 8.61 4.34
C SER A 504 22.90 9.73 5.16
N ARG A 505 23.76 9.38 6.11
CA ARG A 505 24.71 10.33 6.73
C ARG A 505 26.11 10.08 6.21
#